data_AF-A0A2E8D7Z5-F1
#
_entry.id   AF-A0A2E8D7Z5-F1
#
_cell.length_a   1.000
_cell.length_b   1.000
_cell.length_c   1.000
_cell.angle_alpha   90.00
_cell.angle_beta   90.00
_cell.angle_gamma   90.00
#
_symmetry.space_group_name_H-M   'P 1'
#
loop_
_entity.id
_entity.type
_entity.pdbx_description
1 polymer ?
#
loop_
_entity_poly.entity_id
_entity_poly.type
_entity_poly.pdbx_seq_one_letter_code
_entity_poly.pdbx_strand_id
1 'polypeptide(L)'
;MLTNGSSTIDDVIDWIDKPSSLPLGVTLPDKLVLPEDILQRDSMLSALRRSIMNGPFWLRLVAARTLGTFRDLENAPALIFALSDPDYRVAKAARDSLRFVSRKPEGFGFKGGNEPPEKAVWAQAQADWTSWLLSVKPNAELIQ
;
A
#
# COMPACT_ATOMS: atom_id res chain seq x y z
N MET A 1 14.08 5.22 12.85
CA MET A 1 15.49 5.17 12.45
C MET A 1 15.73 3.85 11.76
N LEU A 2 16.19 3.87 10.51
CA LEU A 2 16.66 2.70 9.78
C LEU A 2 18.02 2.33 10.39
N THR A 3 18.11 1.17 11.05
CA THR A 3 19.32 0.74 11.72
C THR A 3 20.28 0.10 10.72
N ASN A 4 21.51 0.62 10.72
CA ASN A 4 22.74 0.15 10.07
C ASN A 4 22.99 0.66 8.64
N GLY A 5 23.81 1.73 8.56
CA GLY A 5 24.17 2.46 7.33
C GLY A 5 23.37 3.76 7.22
N SER A 6 24.01 4.90 6.97
CA SER A 6 23.34 6.22 6.86
C SER A 6 22.55 6.35 5.55
N SER A 7 21.63 5.44 5.29
CA SER A 7 20.83 5.44 4.07
C SER A 7 19.97 6.69 4.03
N THR A 8 20.07 7.39 2.91
CA THR A 8 19.32 8.60 2.61
C THR A 8 17.90 8.25 2.16
N ILE A 9 17.03 9.26 2.06
CA ILE A 9 15.70 9.07 1.46
C ILE A 9 15.81 8.64 0.00
N ASP A 10 16.80 9.17 -0.73
CA ASP A 10 17.03 8.81 -2.13
C ASP A 10 17.43 7.34 -2.28
N ASP A 11 18.24 6.80 -1.36
CA ASP A 11 18.56 5.37 -1.33
C ASP A 11 17.30 4.53 -1.13
N VAL A 12 16.43 4.93 -0.19
CA VAL A 12 15.16 4.23 0.04
C VAL A 12 14.25 4.29 -1.19
N ILE A 13 14.19 5.42 -1.89
CA ILE A 13 13.42 5.55 -3.12
C ILE A 13 13.97 4.63 -4.21
N ASP A 14 15.29 4.60 -4.42
CA ASP A 14 15.91 3.68 -5.39
C ASP A 14 15.63 2.22 -5.04
N TRP A 15 15.66 1.83 -3.76
CA TRP A 15 15.34 0.47 -3.35
C TRP A 15 13.86 0.10 -3.54
N ILE A 16 12.94 1.07 -3.45
CA ILE A 16 11.52 0.82 -3.75
C ILE A 16 11.34 0.60 -5.25
N ASP A 17 12.00 1.42 -6.09
CA ASP A 17 11.92 1.32 -7.54
C ASP A 17 12.68 0.10 -8.10
N LYS A 18 13.80 -0.26 -7.47
CA LYS A 18 14.64 -1.42 -7.80
C LYS A 18 14.85 -2.27 -6.55
N PRO A 19 13.90 -3.14 -6.19
CA PRO A 19 14.01 -3.95 -4.97
C PRO A 19 15.25 -4.87 -4.92
N SER A 20 15.83 -5.19 -6.08
CA SER A 20 17.07 -5.94 -6.21
C SER A 20 18.33 -5.14 -5.87
N SER A 21 18.28 -3.80 -5.80
CA SER A 21 19.40 -2.95 -5.37
C SER A 21 19.50 -2.81 -3.85
N LEU A 22 18.54 -3.35 -3.09
CA LEU A 22 18.57 -3.35 -1.63
C LEU A 22 19.84 -4.09 -1.13
N PRO A 23 20.74 -3.43 -0.37
CA PRO A 23 21.98 -4.05 0.06
C PRO A 23 21.75 -5.26 0.96
N LEU A 24 22.62 -6.26 0.85
CA LEU A 24 22.59 -7.44 1.72
C LEU A 24 22.72 -7.02 3.19
N GLY A 25 21.87 -7.59 4.05
CA GLY A 25 21.82 -7.25 5.48
C GLY A 25 21.01 -6.00 5.82
N VAL A 26 20.53 -5.24 4.82
CA VAL A 26 19.57 -4.15 5.03
C VAL A 26 18.15 -4.69 4.92
N THR A 27 17.27 -4.26 5.82
CA THR A 27 15.84 -4.59 5.79
C THR A 27 15.04 -3.30 5.93
N LEU A 28 14.05 -3.12 5.05
CA LEU A 28 13.11 -2.02 5.20
C LEU A 28 12.20 -2.25 6.42
N PRO A 29 11.85 -1.19 7.16
CA PRO A 29 10.91 -1.29 8.26
C PRO A 29 9.53 -1.64 7.72
N ASP A 30 8.69 -2.21 8.58
CA ASP A 30 7.30 -2.56 8.25
C ASP A 30 6.47 -1.41 7.67
N LYS A 31 6.88 -0.17 7.94
CA LYS A 31 6.27 1.07 7.51
C LYS A 31 7.36 2.13 7.34
N LEU A 32 7.40 2.76 6.17
CA LEU A 32 8.34 3.84 5.89
C LEU A 32 7.85 5.16 6.45
N VAL A 33 8.80 6.03 6.78
CA VAL A 33 8.51 7.43 7.09
C VAL A 33 8.58 8.20 5.79
N LEU A 34 7.49 8.87 5.41
CA LEU A 34 7.52 9.74 4.24
C LEU A 34 8.37 10.98 4.53
N PRO A 35 9.18 11.43 3.56
CA PRO A 35 10.00 12.62 3.73
C PRO A 35 9.16 13.88 3.90
N GLU A 36 9.74 14.91 4.51
CA GLU A 36 9.12 16.24 4.65
C GLU A 36 9.08 16.99 3.32
N ASP A 37 10.13 16.84 2.52
CA ASP A 37 10.22 17.40 1.17
C ASP A 37 9.12 16.85 0.27
N ILE A 38 8.42 17.75 -0.41
CA ILE A 38 7.23 17.43 -1.20
C ILE A 38 7.61 16.59 -2.43
N LEU A 39 8.70 16.93 -3.11
CA LEU A 39 9.11 16.23 -4.33
C LEU A 39 9.56 14.80 -4.03
N GLN A 40 10.34 14.62 -2.96
CA GLN A 40 10.73 13.28 -2.49
C GLN A 40 9.53 12.48 -1.99
N ARG A 41 8.56 13.14 -1.32
CA ARG A 41 7.34 12.47 -0.85
C ARG A 41 6.52 11.95 -2.00
N ASP A 42 6.29 12.77 -3.01
CA ASP A 42 5.50 12.41 -4.18
C ASP A 42 6.17 11.29 -4.99
N SER A 43 7.50 11.36 -5.09
CA SER A 43 8.32 10.31 -5.72
C SER A 43 8.20 8.99 -4.97
N MET A 44 8.35 9.01 -3.64
CA MET A 44 8.21 7.83 -2.79
C MET A 44 6.79 7.25 -2.84
N LEU A 45 5.74 8.08 -2.78
CA LEU A 45 4.35 7.64 -2.90
C LEU A 45 4.09 6.98 -4.25
N SER A 46 4.60 7.57 -5.34
CA SER A 46 4.47 7.02 -6.68
C SER A 46 5.19 5.68 -6.82
N ALA A 47 6.40 5.56 -6.26
CA ALA A 47 7.16 4.32 -6.22
C ALA A 47 6.41 3.23 -5.44
N LEU A 48 5.90 3.54 -4.24
CA LEU A 48 5.13 2.61 -3.41
C LEU A 48 3.84 2.12 -4.10
N ARG A 49 3.10 3.02 -4.77
CA ARG A 49 1.91 2.65 -5.56
C ARG A 49 2.28 1.68 -6.69
N ARG A 50 3.41 1.88 -7.38
CA ARG A 50 3.92 0.94 -8.39
C ARG A 50 4.32 -0.40 -7.78
N SER A 51 5.00 -0.38 -6.63
CA SER A 51 5.46 -1.60 -5.97
C SER A 51 4.32 -2.51 -5.53
N ILE A 52 3.12 -1.98 -5.24
CA ILE A 52 1.93 -2.80 -4.97
C ILE A 52 1.62 -3.76 -6.13
N MET A 53 1.82 -3.35 -7.38
CA MET A 53 1.50 -4.20 -8.54
C MET A 53 2.59 -5.23 -8.82
N ASN A 54 3.85 -4.77 -8.81
CA ASN A 54 4.96 -5.54 -9.41
C ASN A 54 6.10 -5.85 -8.43
N GLY A 55 6.00 -5.40 -7.18
CA GLY A 55 7.03 -5.58 -6.18
C GLY A 55 7.09 -7.01 -5.61
N PRO A 56 8.23 -7.41 -5.03
CA PRO A 56 8.30 -8.63 -4.24
C PRO A 56 7.35 -8.54 -3.03
N PHE A 57 6.90 -9.69 -2.53
CA PHE A 57 5.92 -9.78 -1.43
C PHE A 57 6.21 -8.81 -0.27
N TRP A 58 7.46 -8.80 0.22
CA TRP A 58 7.83 -7.97 1.37
C TRP A 58 7.63 -6.48 1.09
N LEU A 59 7.90 -6.02 -0.15
CA LEU A 59 7.75 -4.63 -0.51
C LEU A 59 6.28 -4.26 -0.72
N ARG A 60 5.46 -5.17 -1.28
CA ARG A 60 4.00 -4.96 -1.36
C ARG A 60 3.38 -4.78 0.02
N LEU A 61 3.84 -5.54 1.00
CA LEU A 61 3.39 -5.43 2.39
C LEU A 61 3.79 -4.08 3.00
N VAL A 62 5.05 -3.68 2.85
CA VAL A 62 5.55 -2.36 3.31
C VAL A 62 4.79 -1.23 2.62
N ALA A 63 4.56 -1.33 1.31
CA ALA A 63 3.81 -0.35 0.53
C ALA A 63 2.37 -0.23 1.03
N ALA A 64 1.65 -1.34 1.18
CA ALA A 64 0.25 -1.31 1.63
C ALA A 64 0.12 -0.67 3.01
N ARG A 65 1.05 -0.96 3.94
CA ARG A 65 1.09 -0.37 5.28
C ARG A 65 1.48 1.11 5.26
N THR A 66 2.42 1.49 4.41
CA THR A 66 2.92 2.86 4.31
C THR A 66 1.89 3.78 3.65
N LEU A 67 1.27 3.36 2.54
CA LEU A 67 0.25 4.16 1.85
C LEU A 67 -0.97 4.46 2.73
N GLY A 68 -1.29 3.59 3.69
CA GLY A 68 -2.35 3.80 4.68
C GLY A 68 -2.02 4.77 5.81
N THR A 69 -0.80 5.30 5.90
CA THR A 69 -0.41 6.22 6.98
C THR A 69 -0.93 7.63 6.80
N PHE A 70 -1.21 8.01 5.55
CA PHE A 70 -1.72 9.33 5.20
C PHE A 70 -3.14 9.20 4.67
N ARG A 71 -3.99 10.16 5.02
CA ARG A 71 -5.38 10.24 4.53
C ARG A 71 -5.43 10.81 3.11
N ASP A 72 -4.62 10.25 2.24
CA ASP A 72 -4.53 10.62 0.84
C ASP A 72 -5.37 9.65 0.00
N LEU A 73 -6.47 10.16 -0.58
CA LEU A 73 -7.37 9.39 -1.43
C LEU A 73 -6.70 8.91 -2.71
N GLU A 74 -5.59 9.54 -3.15
CA GLU A 74 -4.79 9.07 -4.29
C GLU A 74 -4.17 7.68 -4.04
N ASN A 75 -4.08 7.25 -2.79
CA ASN A 75 -3.61 5.90 -2.44
C ASN A 75 -4.69 4.82 -2.57
N ALA A 76 -5.97 5.22 -2.63
CA ALA A 76 -7.08 4.27 -2.61
C ALA A 76 -7.05 3.27 -3.79
N PRO A 77 -6.81 3.67 -5.07
CA PRO A 77 -6.74 2.72 -6.17
C PRO A 77 -5.74 1.58 -5.95
N ALA A 78 -4.52 1.90 -5.51
CA ALA A 78 -3.49 0.92 -5.22
C ALA A 78 -3.89 -0.02 -4.07
N LEU A 79 -4.48 0.53 -3.01
CA LEU A 79 -4.94 -0.29 -1.89
C LEU A 79 -6.14 -1.18 -2.25
N ILE A 80 -7.04 -0.72 -3.14
CA ILE A 80 -8.15 -1.53 -3.64
C ILE A 80 -7.63 -2.71 -4.46
N PHE A 81 -6.67 -2.47 -5.36
CA PHE A 81 -6.00 -3.53 -6.11
C PHE A 81 -5.37 -4.57 -5.16
N ALA A 82 -4.68 -4.11 -4.12
CA ALA A 82 -4.00 -4.97 -3.15
C ALA A 82 -4.94 -5.84 -2.30
N LEU A 83 -6.27 -5.61 -2.30
CA LEU A 83 -7.21 -6.47 -1.58
C LEU A 83 -7.19 -7.91 -2.08
N SER A 84 -6.86 -8.14 -3.35
CA SER A 84 -6.75 -9.48 -3.95
C SER A 84 -5.30 -9.97 -4.04
N ASP A 85 -4.38 -9.42 -3.26
CA ASP A 85 -2.98 -9.87 -3.25
C ASP A 85 -2.89 -11.38 -2.92
N PRO A 86 -2.04 -12.15 -3.63
CA PRO A 86 -1.86 -13.57 -3.35
C PRO A 86 -1.36 -13.85 -1.93
N ASP A 87 -0.67 -12.91 -1.28
CA ASP A 87 -0.32 -13.01 0.14
C ASP A 87 -1.36 -12.31 1.01
N TYR A 88 -2.03 -13.09 1.86
CA TYR A 88 -3.08 -12.60 2.73
C TYR A 88 -2.63 -11.46 3.68
N ARG A 89 -1.34 -11.41 4.05
CA ARG A 89 -0.81 -10.33 4.90
C ARG A 89 -0.86 -8.99 4.19
N VAL A 90 -0.64 -8.98 2.87
CA VAL A 90 -0.77 -7.77 2.04
C VAL A 90 -2.23 -7.39 1.89
N ALA A 91 -3.11 -8.33 1.56
CA ALA A 91 -4.56 -8.09 1.45
C ALA A 91 -5.14 -7.53 2.75
N LYS A 92 -4.74 -8.09 3.90
CA LYS A 92 -5.13 -7.59 5.22
C LYS A 92 -4.60 -6.17 5.47
N ALA A 93 -3.33 -5.90 5.16
CA ALA A 93 -2.76 -4.57 5.29
C ALA A 93 -3.50 -3.54 4.42
N ALA A 94 -3.83 -3.90 3.18
CA ALA A 94 -4.59 -3.06 2.28
C ALA A 94 -5.99 -2.73 2.81
N ARG A 95 -6.71 -3.74 3.33
CA ARG A 95 -8.01 -3.58 3.99
C ARG A 95 -7.92 -2.63 5.19
N ASP A 96 -6.91 -2.80 6.04
CA ASP A 96 -6.72 -1.97 7.23
C ASP A 96 -6.37 -0.52 6.83
N SER A 97 -5.53 -0.34 5.82
CA SER A 97 -5.17 0.97 5.25
C SER A 97 -6.35 1.69 4.60
N LEU A 98 -7.21 0.97 3.86
CA LEU A 98 -8.41 1.57 3.25
C LEU A 98 -9.35 2.15 4.28
N ARG A 99 -9.55 1.49 5.43
CA ARG A 99 -10.37 2.03 6.54
C ARG A 99 -9.82 3.36 7.05
N PHE A 100 -8.51 3.52 7.10
CA PHE A 100 -7.88 4.76 7.55
C PHE A 100 -7.97 5.86 6.49
N VAL A 101 -7.62 5.57 5.24
CA VAL A 101 -7.67 6.51 4.11
C VAL A 101 -9.09 7.03 3.87
N SER A 102 -10.07 6.13 3.92
CA SER A 102 -11.49 6.46 3.72
C SER A 102 -12.19 7.04 4.96
N ARG A 103 -11.55 6.98 6.13
CA ARG A 103 -12.17 7.26 7.44
C ARG A 103 -13.43 6.41 7.69
N LYS A 104 -13.46 5.19 7.16
CA LYS A 104 -14.58 4.26 7.27
C LYS A 104 -14.17 3.10 8.18
N PRO A 105 -14.37 3.19 9.51
CA PRO A 105 -13.87 2.19 10.45
C PRO A 105 -14.50 0.81 10.26
N GLU A 106 -15.72 0.70 9.71
CA GLU A 106 -16.28 -0.61 9.37
C GLU A 106 -15.64 -1.21 8.11
N GLY A 107 -15.20 -0.34 7.18
CA GLY A 107 -14.70 -0.73 5.87
C GLY A 107 -15.77 -1.40 5.00
N PHE A 108 -15.30 -2.22 4.06
CA PHE A 108 -16.11 -3.15 3.26
C PHE A 108 -15.39 -4.51 3.20
N GLY A 109 -16.16 -5.58 2.98
CA GLY A 109 -15.63 -6.92 2.81
C GLY A 109 -15.29 -7.67 4.10
N PHE A 110 -14.10 -8.26 4.14
CA PHE A 110 -13.71 -9.25 5.13
C PHE A 110 -13.21 -8.66 6.46
N LYS A 111 -13.36 -9.45 7.53
CA LYS A 111 -12.76 -9.18 8.84
C LYS A 111 -11.26 -9.48 8.79
N GLY A 112 -10.44 -8.68 9.48
CA GLY A 112 -8.99 -8.84 9.54
C GLY A 112 -8.53 -9.98 10.44
N GLY A 113 -9.05 -11.19 10.24
CA GLY A 113 -8.65 -12.40 10.96
C GLY A 113 -7.26 -12.91 10.54
N ASN A 114 -6.92 -14.13 10.98
CA ASN A 114 -5.65 -14.79 10.62
C ASN A 114 -5.77 -15.65 9.35
N GLU A 115 -7.00 -15.87 8.88
CA GLU A 115 -7.28 -16.74 7.73
C GLU A 115 -7.77 -15.91 6.54
N PRO A 116 -7.31 -16.22 5.32
CA PRO A 116 -7.81 -15.60 4.11
C PRO A 116 -9.31 -15.92 3.95
N PRO A 117 -10.17 -14.92 3.64
CA PRO A 117 -11.55 -15.19 3.29
C PRO A 117 -11.65 -15.94 1.95
N GLU A 118 -12.86 -16.26 1.49
CA GLU A 118 -13.05 -16.87 0.18
C GLU A 118 -12.82 -15.88 -0.97
N LYS A 119 -12.46 -16.41 -2.16
CA LYS A 119 -12.17 -15.60 -3.37
C LYS A 119 -13.24 -14.53 -3.67
N ALA A 120 -14.50 -14.94 -3.56
CA ALA A 120 -15.65 -14.08 -3.81
C ALA A 120 -15.74 -12.88 -2.86
N VAL A 121 -15.27 -13.03 -1.62
CA VAL A 121 -15.36 -11.96 -0.61
C VAL A 121 -14.40 -10.81 -0.94
N TRP A 122 -13.18 -11.10 -1.44
CA TRP A 122 -12.29 -10.03 -1.89
C TRP A 122 -12.82 -9.32 -3.13
N ALA A 123 -13.38 -10.06 -4.09
CA ALA A 123 -13.96 -9.47 -5.29
C ALA A 123 -15.11 -8.51 -4.93
N GLN A 124 -15.99 -8.91 -4.00
CA GLN A 124 -17.04 -8.02 -3.51
C GLN A 124 -16.46 -6.81 -2.77
N ALA A 125 -15.45 -7.01 -1.91
CA ALA A 125 -14.79 -5.90 -1.21
C ALA A 125 -14.18 -4.89 -2.19
N GLN A 126 -13.53 -5.35 -3.25
CA GLN A 126 -12.97 -4.50 -4.30
C GLN A 126 -14.06 -3.71 -5.03
N ALA A 127 -15.17 -4.36 -5.38
CA ALA A 127 -16.32 -3.69 -5.99
C ALA A 127 -16.88 -2.60 -5.08
N ASP A 128 -17.13 -2.90 -3.81
CA ASP A 128 -17.69 -1.95 -2.84
C ASP A 128 -16.76 -0.75 -2.62
N TRP A 129 -15.46 -1.01 -2.45
CA TRP A 129 -14.46 0.06 -2.30
C TRP A 129 -14.32 0.89 -3.58
N THR A 130 -14.42 0.28 -4.76
CA THR A 130 -14.38 0.98 -6.05
C THR A 130 -15.60 1.87 -6.21
N SER A 131 -16.81 1.36 -5.95
CA SER A 131 -18.04 2.15 -5.99
C SER A 131 -17.98 3.32 -5.00
N TRP A 132 -17.48 3.09 -3.79
CA TRP A 132 -17.25 4.17 -2.83
C TRP A 132 -16.25 5.20 -3.36
N LEU A 133 -15.09 4.77 -3.87
CA LEU A 133 -14.06 5.68 -4.37
C LEU A 133 -14.60 6.56 -5.49
N LEU A 134 -15.30 5.96 -6.46
CA LEU A 134 -15.91 6.70 -7.56
C LEU A 134 -17.03 7.64 -7.10
N SER A 135 -17.72 7.34 -6.00
CA SER A 135 -18.73 8.25 -5.43
C SER A 135 -18.11 9.52 -4.83
N VAL A 136 -16.91 9.43 -4.26
CA VAL A 136 -16.22 10.58 -3.63
C VAL A 136 -15.21 11.25 -4.56
N LYS A 137 -14.70 10.51 -5.55
CA LYS A 137 -13.76 10.95 -6.59
C LYS A 137 -14.16 10.30 -7.93
N PRO A 138 -15.12 10.88 -8.67
CA PRO A 138 -15.61 10.31 -9.94
C PRO A 138 -14.54 10.12 -11.02
N ASN A 139 -13.47 10.92 -10.97
CA ASN A 139 -12.36 10.88 -11.93
C ASN A 139 -11.16 10.06 -11.41
N ALA A 140 -11.36 9.18 -10.42
CA ALA A 140 -10.28 8.34 -9.90
C ALA A 140 -9.82 7.35 -10.97
N GLU A 141 -8.51 7.29 -11.21
CA GLU A 141 -7.91 6.27 -12.06
C GLU A 141 -7.81 4.96 -11.28
N LEU A 142 -8.48 3.92 -11.76
CA LEU A 142 -8.50 2.60 -11.14
C LEU A 142 -7.39 1.73 -11.71
N ILE A 143 -6.82 0.88 -10.86
CA ILE A 143 -5.86 -0.15 -11.25
C ILE A 143 -6.66 -1.44 -11.50
N GLN A 144 -6.45 -2.07 -12.66
CA GLN A 144 -7.09 -3.32 -13.07
C GLN A 144 -6.21 -4.53 -12.75
#